data_AF-A0A2X4UWZ5-F1
#
_entry.id   AF-A0A2X4UWZ5-F1
#
_cell.length_a   1.000
_cell.length_b   1.000
_cell.length_c   1.000
_cell.angle_alpha   90.00
_cell.angle_beta   90.00
_cell.angle_gamma   90.00
#
_symmetry.space_group_name_H-M   'P 1'
#
loop_
_entity.id
_entity.type
_entity.pdbx_description
1 polymer ?
#
loop_
_entity_poly.entity_id
_entity_poly.type
_entity_poly.pdbx_seq_one_letter_code
_entity_poly.pdbx_strand_id
1 'polypeptide(L)'
;MNLQTPDITAFQDWLHECHPGEKELFQRAQGCLQPATLKSLIQDSPAYQLQQLLKLLLDGGWQSPKVLPVFWYGRVTASRLSIAAALYLLNSQRGHDWLMHQHSPTASQVTGWAKAIARGEIPPEQVAQLLTGNRASDSALPDQRAYSPLVVMRWLLPLWRQPAVRQAIHRLKGGRGVQHLDAYLSRCLQRQEDDAMREGKGMQSDAGQVALPRDNAISPNAPRSSSQGISNAGLLLLWPLLPQLFSQLSLWEEEQFVSDAARWQAVYGLDRLVWGEVSPTEERLTLNQVLCGVSCSASVPPPAPLSLLQQQQIDDWLASIGQQLPGWQKLSLTDIRQLFLQRAGKISTQGQSLKSVCGRNPMISYSEIGRGQ
;
A
#
# COMPACT_ATOMS: atom_id res chain seq x y z
N MET A 1 -9.33 33.36 4.08
CA MET A 1 -9.49 31.93 3.71
C MET A 1 -8.66 31.12 4.68
N ASN A 2 -9.35 30.39 5.57
CA ASN A 2 -8.75 29.62 6.65
C ASN A 2 -8.07 28.36 6.11
N LEU A 3 -6.76 28.27 6.34
CA LEU A 3 -6.02 27.02 6.31
C LEU A 3 -6.23 26.34 7.66
N GLN A 4 -7.05 25.29 7.72
CA GLN A 4 -7.17 24.45 8.90
C GLN A 4 -5.93 23.54 9.00
N THR A 5 -4.91 24.04 9.68
CA THR A 5 -3.96 23.20 10.42
C THR A 5 -4.72 22.35 11.44
N PRO A 6 -4.41 21.06 11.62
CA PRO A 6 -4.96 20.32 12.75
C PRO A 6 -4.54 21.01 14.05
N ASP A 7 -5.54 21.29 14.87
CA ASP A 7 -5.47 22.09 16.09
C ASP A 7 -4.53 21.42 17.12
N ILE A 8 -3.36 22.02 17.34
CA ILE A 8 -2.34 21.56 18.32
C ILE A 8 -2.80 21.85 19.76
N THR A 9 -3.73 22.78 19.95
CA THR A 9 -4.27 23.18 21.26
C THR A 9 -5.14 22.08 21.88
N ALA A 10 -5.90 21.36 21.05
CA ALA A 10 -6.66 20.17 21.47
C ALA A 10 -5.77 19.02 22.01
N PHE A 11 -4.47 19.03 21.70
CA PHE A 11 -3.49 18.05 22.17
C PHE A 11 -2.98 18.34 23.58
N GLN A 12 -2.97 19.61 23.97
CA GLN A 12 -2.51 20.09 25.28
C GLN A 12 -3.65 20.10 26.31
N ASP A 13 -4.88 20.39 25.88
CA ASP A 13 -6.05 20.51 26.76
C ASP A 13 -6.51 19.18 27.39
N TRP A 14 -6.01 18.03 26.89
CA TRP A 14 -6.38 16.69 27.36
C TRP A 14 -5.62 16.20 28.62
N LEU A 15 -4.58 16.89 29.08
CA LEU A 15 -3.67 16.35 30.10
C LEU A 15 -4.22 16.20 31.53
N HIS A 16 -5.54 16.37 31.73
CA HIS A 16 -6.13 16.40 33.07
C HIS A 16 -7.23 15.38 33.40
N GLU A 17 -7.77 14.59 32.47
CA GLU A 17 -8.87 13.66 32.83
C GLU A 17 -8.72 12.23 32.29
N CYS A 18 -9.23 11.30 33.10
CA CYS A 18 -9.00 9.86 33.06
C CYS A 18 -9.48 9.18 31.77
N HIS A 19 -8.70 8.17 31.33
CA HIS A 19 -8.99 7.19 30.28
C HIS A 19 -9.39 7.77 28.90
N PRO A 20 -8.46 7.89 27.93
CA PRO A 20 -8.82 8.33 26.58
C PRO A 20 -9.86 7.38 25.99
N GLY A 21 -10.91 7.93 25.38
CA GLY A 21 -11.87 7.11 24.63
C GLY A 21 -11.18 6.35 23.50
N GLU A 22 -11.71 5.18 23.11
CA GLU A 22 -11.10 4.31 22.08
C GLU A 22 -10.75 5.05 20.78
N LYS A 23 -11.57 6.03 20.39
CA LYS A 23 -11.36 6.88 19.21
C LYS A 23 -10.09 7.74 19.33
N GLU A 24 -9.80 8.22 20.52
CA GLU A 24 -8.65 9.08 20.79
C GLU A 24 -7.36 8.26 20.90
N LEU A 25 -7.41 7.11 21.57
CA LEU A 25 -6.29 6.16 21.59
C LEU A 25 -5.94 5.70 20.17
N PHE A 26 -6.95 5.49 19.32
CA PHE A 26 -6.76 5.16 17.90
C PHE A 26 -6.03 6.28 17.14
N GLN A 27 -6.41 7.54 17.33
CA GLN A 27 -5.71 8.68 16.70
C GLN A 27 -4.27 8.82 17.20
N ARG A 28 -4.02 8.60 18.49
CA ARG A 28 -2.67 8.61 19.06
C ARG A 28 -1.81 7.48 18.49
N ALA A 29 -2.38 6.29 18.32
CA ALA A 29 -1.70 5.17 17.68
C ALA A 29 -1.30 5.52 16.22
N GLN A 30 -2.19 6.17 15.47
CA GLN A 30 -1.88 6.66 14.12
C GLN A 30 -0.72 7.66 14.13
N GLY A 31 -0.74 8.62 15.07
CA GLY A 31 0.33 9.60 15.24
C GLY A 31 1.69 8.97 15.58
N CYS A 32 1.69 7.89 16.37
CA CYS A 32 2.92 7.16 16.71
C CYS A 32 3.58 6.45 15.53
N LEU A 33 2.88 6.31 14.39
CA LEU A 33 3.44 5.74 13.16
C LEU A 33 3.92 6.81 12.17
N GLN A 34 3.63 8.08 12.43
CA GLN A 34 4.03 9.21 11.60
C GLN A 34 5.28 9.88 12.19
N PRO A 35 6.41 10.01 11.45
CA PRO A 35 7.67 10.53 11.99
C PRO A 35 7.56 11.94 12.60
N ALA A 36 6.86 12.86 11.94
CA ALA A 36 6.73 14.23 12.40
C ALA A 36 5.92 14.30 13.71
N THR A 37 4.74 13.67 13.71
CA THR A 37 3.83 13.61 14.85
C THR A 37 4.43 12.87 16.05
N LEU A 38 5.16 11.78 15.82
CA LEU A 38 5.84 11.06 16.88
C LEU A 38 6.98 11.88 17.48
N LYS A 39 7.72 12.63 16.64
CA LYS A 39 8.81 13.49 17.11
C LYS A 39 8.27 14.60 18.01
N SER A 40 7.21 15.30 17.61
CA SER A 40 6.57 16.33 18.46
C SER A 40 6.02 15.72 19.74
N LEU A 41 5.29 14.60 19.66
CA LEU A 41 4.77 13.89 20.83
C LEU A 41 5.86 13.59 21.88
N ILE A 42 7.03 13.11 21.45
CA ILE A 42 8.14 12.80 22.37
C ILE A 42 8.79 14.06 22.95
N GLN A 43 8.88 15.13 22.18
CA GLN A 43 9.48 16.39 22.62
C GLN A 43 8.58 17.15 23.59
N ASP A 44 7.27 17.12 23.36
CA ASP A 44 6.31 17.99 24.05
C ASP A 44 5.63 17.29 25.24
N SER A 45 5.73 15.96 25.36
CA SER A 45 5.06 15.19 26.42
C SER A 45 6.02 14.77 27.54
N PRO A 46 5.63 14.90 28.83
CA PRO A 46 6.40 14.37 29.94
C PRO A 46 6.47 12.84 29.93
N ALA A 47 7.55 12.31 30.51
CA ALA A 47 7.87 10.87 30.47
C ALA A 47 6.74 9.96 31.00
N TYR A 48 6.03 10.38 32.06
CA TYR A 48 4.95 9.58 32.64
C TYR A 48 3.75 9.40 31.68
N GLN A 49 3.46 10.41 30.85
CA GLN A 49 2.37 10.34 29.87
C GLN A 49 2.73 9.42 28.71
N LEU A 50 3.99 9.49 28.25
CA LEU A 50 4.50 8.58 27.23
C LEU A 50 4.51 7.13 27.73
N GLN A 51 4.81 6.91 29.02
CA GLN A 51 4.69 5.60 29.67
C GLN A 51 3.24 5.11 29.75
N GLN A 52 2.31 6.00 30.11
CA GLN A 52 0.87 5.67 30.15
C GLN A 52 0.32 5.36 28.76
N LEU A 53 0.69 6.13 27.73
CA LEU A 53 0.32 5.86 26.34
C LEU A 53 0.87 4.51 25.88
N LEU A 54 2.15 4.23 26.14
CA LEU A 54 2.74 2.93 25.84
C LEU A 54 1.97 1.79 26.52
N LYS A 55 1.59 1.99 27.79
CA LYS A 55 0.79 1.02 28.53
C LYS A 55 -0.57 0.77 27.87
N LEU A 56 -1.31 1.83 27.53
CA LEU A 56 -2.62 1.72 26.88
C LEU A 56 -2.53 1.02 25.50
N LEU A 57 -1.52 1.35 24.70
CA LEU A 57 -1.31 0.70 23.39
C LEU A 57 -0.99 -0.78 23.52
N LEU A 58 -0.15 -1.15 24.50
CA LEU A 58 0.20 -2.54 24.74
C LEU A 58 -0.97 -3.32 25.36
N ASP A 59 -1.66 -2.77 26.34
CA ASP A 59 -2.82 -3.43 26.99
C ASP A 59 -3.97 -3.60 25.99
N GLY A 60 -4.20 -2.63 25.09
CA GLY A 60 -5.20 -2.75 24.01
C GLY A 60 -4.79 -3.66 22.84
N GLY A 61 -3.49 -3.95 22.68
CA GLY A 61 -2.94 -4.82 21.65
C GLY A 61 -2.59 -6.24 22.14
N TRP A 62 -2.57 -6.50 23.45
CA TRP A 62 -2.10 -7.75 24.05
C TRP A 62 -3.26 -8.63 24.52
N GLN A 63 -3.47 -9.79 23.86
CA GLN A 63 -4.56 -10.72 24.22
C GLN A 63 -4.05 -11.99 24.94
N SER A 64 -2.98 -11.90 25.75
CA SER A 64 -2.57 -13.02 26.60
C SER A 64 -3.00 -12.76 28.04
N PRO A 65 -3.49 -13.77 28.78
CA PRO A 65 -3.95 -13.62 30.17
C PRO A 65 -2.83 -13.28 31.17
N LYS A 66 -1.59 -13.12 30.70
CA LYS A 66 -0.44 -12.71 31.51
C LYS A 66 -0.33 -11.19 31.51
N VAL A 67 -0.48 -10.60 32.71
CA VAL A 67 -0.10 -9.22 33.00
C VAL A 67 1.32 -8.99 32.45
N LEU A 68 1.46 -7.99 31.58
CA LEU A 68 2.75 -7.63 31.01
C LEU A 68 3.71 -7.22 32.14
N PRO A 69 4.98 -7.69 32.14
CA PRO A 69 5.91 -7.36 33.22
C PRO A 69 6.14 -5.85 33.33
N VAL A 70 6.19 -5.30 34.55
CA VAL A 70 6.31 -3.85 34.80
C VAL A 70 7.50 -3.20 34.07
N PHE A 71 8.61 -3.93 33.90
CA PHE A 71 9.78 -3.43 33.17
C PHE A 71 9.51 -3.17 31.67
N TRP A 72 8.42 -3.70 31.10
CA TRP A 72 8.00 -3.44 29.73
C TRP A 72 7.52 -2.00 29.49
N TYR A 73 7.26 -1.26 30.56
CA TYR A 73 6.85 0.14 30.47
C TYR A 73 7.97 1.12 30.83
N GLY A 74 9.13 0.62 31.29
CA GLY A 74 10.19 1.46 31.86
C GLY A 74 10.99 2.29 30.85
N ARG A 75 11.23 1.77 29.63
CA ARG A 75 11.91 2.51 28.55
C ARG A 75 10.94 2.89 27.46
N VAL A 76 10.63 4.17 27.33
CA VAL A 76 9.82 4.71 26.24
C VAL A 76 10.74 5.32 25.19
N THR A 77 10.72 4.74 23.98
CA THR A 77 11.45 5.24 22.82
C THR A 77 10.50 5.37 21.64
N ALA A 78 10.87 6.19 20.65
CA ALA A 78 10.10 6.35 19.41
C ALA A 78 9.76 5.00 18.77
N SER A 79 10.76 4.11 18.64
CA SER A 79 10.58 2.79 18.05
C SER A 79 9.62 1.91 18.86
N ARG A 80 9.68 1.98 20.19
CA ARG A 80 8.80 1.21 21.07
C ARG A 80 7.35 1.67 20.97
N LEU A 81 7.11 2.98 20.96
CA LEU A 81 5.77 3.54 20.76
C LEU A 81 5.21 3.19 19.39
N SER A 82 6.02 3.28 18.32
CA SER A 82 5.59 2.88 16.98
C SER A 82 5.18 1.41 16.90
N ILE A 83 5.98 0.49 17.45
CA ILE A 83 5.66 -0.95 17.40
C ILE A 83 4.42 -1.27 18.25
N ALA A 84 4.29 -0.66 19.43
CA ALA A 84 3.08 -0.80 20.25
C ALA A 84 1.83 -0.28 19.52
N ALA A 85 1.95 0.86 18.83
CA ALA A 85 0.87 1.42 18.03
C ALA A 85 0.50 0.54 16.82
N ALA A 86 1.49 -0.04 16.13
CA ALA A 86 1.25 -0.98 15.04
C ALA A 86 0.50 -2.23 15.53
N LEU A 87 0.93 -2.80 16.68
CA LEU A 87 0.24 -3.91 17.33
C LEU A 87 -1.21 -3.57 17.67
N TYR A 88 -1.45 -2.41 18.30
CA TYR A 88 -2.78 -1.94 18.66
C TYR A 88 -3.69 -1.81 17.42
N LEU A 89 -3.22 -1.17 16.36
CA LEU A 89 -4.01 -0.98 15.14
C LEU A 89 -4.32 -2.32 14.45
N LEU A 90 -3.36 -3.23 14.42
CA LEU A 90 -3.54 -4.59 13.89
C LEU A 90 -4.44 -5.47 14.76
N ASN A 91 -4.94 -4.99 15.89
CA ASN A 91 -5.92 -5.71 16.71
C ASN A 91 -7.38 -5.37 16.37
N SER A 92 -7.62 -4.40 15.47
CA SER A 92 -8.97 -3.95 15.10
C SER A 92 -9.17 -3.92 13.58
N GLN A 93 -10.39 -4.17 13.09
CA GLN A 93 -10.70 -4.08 11.65
C GLN A 93 -10.41 -2.67 11.11
N ARG A 94 -10.83 -1.65 11.86
CA ARG A 94 -10.61 -0.24 11.52
C ARG A 94 -9.12 0.10 11.39
N GLY A 95 -8.27 -0.48 12.22
CA GLY A 95 -6.81 -0.29 12.15
C GLY A 95 -6.18 -1.04 10.97
N HIS A 96 -6.65 -2.24 10.63
CA HIS A 96 -6.25 -2.92 9.40
C HIS A 96 -6.60 -2.09 8.16
N ASP A 97 -7.83 -1.59 8.07
CA ASP A 97 -8.29 -0.76 6.96
C ASP A 97 -7.43 0.52 6.86
N TRP A 98 -7.15 1.15 7.99
CA TRP A 98 -6.28 2.32 8.03
C TRP A 98 -4.85 1.98 7.56
N LEU A 99 -4.23 0.91 8.06
CA LEU A 99 -2.87 0.51 7.65
C LEU A 99 -2.79 0.13 6.16
N MET A 100 -3.87 -0.36 5.55
CA MET A 100 -3.94 -0.60 4.11
C MET A 100 -3.87 0.70 3.30
N HIS A 101 -4.54 1.76 3.77
CA HIS A 101 -4.66 3.02 3.03
C HIS A 101 -3.56 4.05 3.34
N GLN A 102 -2.75 3.82 4.38
CA GLN A 102 -1.71 4.76 4.81
C GLN A 102 -0.34 4.47 4.20
N HIS A 103 0.52 5.49 4.24
CA HIS A 103 1.89 5.40 3.75
C HIS A 103 2.66 4.31 4.51
N SER A 104 3.40 3.48 3.77
CA SER A 104 4.30 2.48 4.34
C SER A 104 5.36 3.15 5.22
N PRO A 105 5.84 2.49 6.28
CA PRO A 105 6.95 3.00 7.06
C PRO A 105 8.17 3.25 6.17
N THR A 106 8.82 4.39 6.38
CA THR A 106 10.04 4.73 5.63
C THR A 106 11.16 3.73 5.92
N ALA A 107 12.12 3.59 5.00
CA ALA A 107 13.28 2.72 5.21
C ALA A 107 14.06 3.08 6.51
N SER A 108 14.11 4.38 6.84
CA SER A 108 14.70 4.88 8.09
C SER A 108 13.93 4.42 9.33
N GLN A 109 12.60 4.51 9.32
CA GLN A 109 11.76 3.98 10.42
C GLN A 109 11.96 2.48 10.59
N VAL A 110 11.90 1.71 9.51
CA VAL A 110 12.08 0.25 9.55
C VAL A 110 13.46 -0.13 10.10
N THR A 111 14.51 0.59 9.67
CA THR A 111 15.88 0.39 10.19
C THR A 111 15.98 0.78 11.66
N GLY A 112 15.32 1.86 12.07
CA GLY A 112 15.24 2.29 13.47
C GLY A 112 14.58 1.22 14.36
N TRP A 113 13.44 0.68 13.92
CA TRP A 113 12.76 -0.41 14.60
C TRP A 113 13.62 -1.67 14.70
N ALA A 114 14.29 -2.06 13.60
CA ALA A 114 15.19 -3.20 13.59
C ALA A 114 16.37 -3.04 14.57
N LYS A 115 16.97 -1.84 14.65
CA LYS A 115 18.02 -1.53 15.64
C LYS A 115 17.50 -1.60 17.07
N ALA A 116 16.30 -1.08 17.34
CA ALA A 116 15.68 -1.16 18.66
C ALA A 116 15.39 -2.63 19.07
N ILE A 117 14.95 -3.47 18.13
CA ILE A 117 14.80 -4.92 18.33
C ILE A 117 16.15 -5.58 18.63
N ALA A 118 17.20 -5.28 17.85
CA ALA A 118 18.54 -5.83 18.07
C ALA A 118 19.12 -5.50 19.46
N ARG A 119 18.80 -4.30 19.97
CA ARG A 119 19.22 -3.82 21.30
C ARG A 119 18.38 -4.38 22.45
N GLY A 120 17.31 -5.13 22.16
CA GLY A 120 16.39 -5.65 23.18
C GLY A 120 15.46 -4.59 23.77
N GLU A 121 15.31 -3.42 23.14
CA GLU A 121 14.34 -2.39 23.57
C GLU A 121 12.90 -2.85 23.32
N ILE A 122 12.69 -3.59 22.24
CA ILE A 122 11.42 -4.21 21.87
C ILE A 122 11.54 -5.72 22.09
N PRO A 123 10.73 -6.32 22.98
CA PRO A 123 10.75 -7.75 23.25
C PRO A 123 10.46 -8.59 21.99
N PRO A 124 11.19 -9.70 21.75
CA PRO A 124 10.98 -10.54 20.58
C PRO A 124 9.57 -11.16 20.53
N GLU A 125 8.90 -11.31 21.67
CA GLU A 125 7.52 -11.78 21.75
C GLU A 125 6.55 -10.77 21.11
N GLN A 126 6.76 -9.47 21.33
CA GLN A 126 5.98 -8.41 20.67
C GLN A 126 6.19 -8.43 19.16
N VAL A 127 7.43 -8.64 18.73
CA VAL A 127 7.78 -8.76 17.31
C VAL A 127 7.09 -9.99 16.69
N ALA A 128 7.12 -11.13 17.38
CA ALA A 128 6.43 -12.34 16.92
C ALA A 128 4.92 -12.13 16.85
N GLN A 129 4.32 -11.46 17.83
CA GLN A 129 2.90 -11.13 17.85
C GLN A 129 2.53 -10.22 16.67
N LEU A 130 3.32 -9.17 16.43
CA LEU A 130 3.13 -8.23 15.34
C LEU A 130 3.14 -8.92 13.97
N LEU A 131 4.04 -9.89 13.80
CA LEU A 131 4.17 -10.61 12.53
C LEU A 131 3.11 -11.70 12.34
N THR A 132 2.47 -12.19 13.41
CA THR A 132 1.53 -13.32 13.35
C THR A 132 0.08 -12.98 13.64
N GLY A 133 -0.22 -11.78 14.15
CA GLY A 133 -1.58 -11.43 14.56
C GLY A 133 -2.06 -12.24 15.75
N ASN A 134 -1.14 -12.56 16.68
CA ASN A 134 -1.45 -13.30 17.90
C ASN A 134 -1.89 -14.76 17.71
N ARG A 135 -1.54 -15.39 16.57
CA ARG A 135 -1.76 -16.83 16.38
C ARG A 135 -0.88 -17.63 17.34
N ALA A 136 -1.51 -18.44 18.18
CA ALA A 136 -0.81 -19.54 18.85
C ALA A 136 -0.18 -20.41 17.75
N SER A 137 1.08 -20.80 17.93
CA SER A 137 1.83 -21.53 16.89
C SER A 137 1.22 -22.91 16.55
N ASP A 138 0.17 -23.34 17.26
CA ASP A 138 -0.54 -24.61 17.12
C ASP A 138 -2.06 -24.52 16.88
N SER A 139 -2.69 -23.34 16.76
CA SER A 139 -4.16 -23.30 16.58
C SER A 139 -4.58 -23.47 15.12
N ALA A 140 -4.93 -24.71 14.78
CA ALA A 140 -5.57 -25.12 13.53
C ALA A 140 -7.06 -24.69 13.43
N LEU A 141 -7.43 -23.55 14.00
CA LEU A 141 -8.80 -23.02 13.89
C LEU A 141 -8.91 -22.03 12.72
N PRO A 142 -9.88 -22.21 11.79
CA PRO A 142 -9.98 -21.41 10.56
C PRO A 142 -10.39 -19.94 10.76
N ASP A 143 -10.92 -19.58 11.94
CA ASP A 143 -11.78 -18.40 12.09
C ASP A 143 -11.07 -17.09 12.46
N GLN A 144 -9.77 -17.12 12.74
CA GLN A 144 -9.01 -15.88 12.98
C GLN A 144 -8.46 -15.35 11.66
N ARG A 145 -8.93 -14.15 11.28
CA ARG A 145 -8.60 -13.44 10.02
C ARG A 145 -7.10 -13.36 9.81
N ALA A 146 -6.62 -13.81 8.65
CA ALA A 146 -5.24 -13.58 8.26
C ALA A 146 -5.03 -12.10 7.92
N TYR A 147 -3.79 -11.62 8.05
CA TYR A 147 -3.47 -10.28 7.58
C TYR A 147 -3.76 -10.14 6.10
N SER A 148 -4.34 -8.99 5.72
CA SER A 148 -4.49 -8.61 4.32
C SER A 148 -3.12 -8.59 3.61
N PRO A 149 -3.04 -9.04 2.35
CA PRO A 149 -1.81 -9.01 1.56
C PRO A 149 -1.13 -7.64 1.55
N LEU A 150 -1.92 -6.55 1.51
CA LEU A 150 -1.39 -5.19 1.51
C LEU A 150 -0.72 -4.80 2.83
N VAL A 151 -1.31 -5.20 3.96
CA VAL A 151 -0.72 -4.99 5.29
C VAL A 151 0.59 -5.77 5.40
N VAL A 152 0.59 -7.03 4.96
CA VAL A 152 1.80 -7.86 4.94
C VAL A 152 2.88 -7.20 4.08
N MET A 153 2.57 -6.85 2.83
CA MET A 153 3.53 -6.31 1.88
C MET A 153 4.11 -4.95 2.31
N ARG A 154 3.27 -4.04 2.82
CA ARG A 154 3.67 -2.65 3.12
C ARG A 154 4.26 -2.47 4.51
N TRP A 155 3.82 -3.25 5.50
CA TRP A 155 4.19 -3.03 6.90
C TRP A 155 5.02 -4.17 7.49
N LEU A 156 4.58 -5.41 7.31
CA LEU A 156 5.20 -6.55 8.00
C LEU A 156 6.44 -7.08 7.26
N LEU A 157 6.38 -7.16 5.94
CA LEU A 157 7.44 -7.72 5.10
C LEU A 157 8.72 -6.87 5.11
N PRO A 158 8.67 -5.52 5.03
CA PRO A 158 9.88 -4.69 5.13
C PRO A 158 10.58 -4.87 6.47
N LEU A 159 9.82 -5.00 7.57
CA LEU A 159 10.34 -5.27 8.90
C LEU A 159 10.90 -6.70 9.00
N TRP A 160 10.18 -7.69 8.48
CA TRP A 160 10.60 -9.10 8.48
C TRP A 160 11.88 -9.34 7.67
N ARG A 161 12.11 -8.58 6.59
CA ARG A 161 13.35 -8.66 5.78
C ARG A 161 14.58 -8.15 6.53
N GLN A 162 14.43 -7.45 7.64
CA GLN A 162 15.56 -6.95 8.43
C GLN A 162 16.28 -8.12 9.14
N PRO A 163 17.61 -8.28 8.98
CA PRO A 163 18.36 -9.37 9.60
C PRO A 163 18.20 -9.45 11.13
N ALA A 164 18.17 -8.29 11.79
CA ALA A 164 17.97 -8.18 13.24
C ALA A 164 16.63 -8.79 13.69
N VAL A 165 15.57 -8.62 12.88
CA VAL A 165 14.24 -9.15 13.18
C VAL A 165 14.22 -10.67 13.03
N ARG A 166 14.78 -11.19 11.93
CA ARG A 166 14.92 -12.65 11.73
C ARG A 166 15.76 -13.29 12.83
N GLN A 167 16.84 -12.65 13.25
CA GLN A 167 17.70 -13.14 14.33
C GLN A 167 16.99 -13.13 15.69
N ALA A 168 16.21 -12.08 16.00
CA ALA A 168 15.42 -12.01 17.22
C ALA A 168 14.37 -13.13 17.28
N ILE A 169 13.68 -13.39 16.16
CA ILE A 169 12.73 -14.51 16.06
C ILE A 169 13.46 -15.86 16.12
N HIS A 170 14.62 -16.01 15.49
CA HIS A 170 15.41 -17.23 15.59
C HIS A 170 15.83 -17.53 17.04
N ARG A 171 16.20 -16.51 17.82
CA ARG A 171 16.52 -16.67 19.25
C ARG A 171 15.30 -17.10 20.07
N LEU A 172 14.11 -16.59 19.74
CA LEU A 172 12.87 -16.89 20.46
C LEU A 172 12.26 -18.26 20.09
N LYS A 173 12.19 -18.59 18.79
CA LYS A 173 11.45 -19.76 18.27
C LYS A 173 12.31 -20.75 17.47
N GLY A 174 13.62 -20.53 17.38
CA GLY A 174 14.55 -21.36 16.59
C GLY A 174 14.38 -21.22 15.08
N GLY A 175 15.18 -21.98 14.32
CA GLY A 175 15.11 -22.00 12.85
C GLY A 175 13.75 -22.43 12.29
N ARG A 176 13.08 -23.39 12.95
CA ARG A 176 11.70 -23.77 12.61
C ARG A 176 10.73 -22.60 12.76
N GLY A 177 10.86 -21.77 13.79
CA GLY A 177 10.02 -20.60 13.98
C GLY A 177 10.15 -19.57 12.86
N VAL A 178 11.36 -19.37 12.34
CA VAL A 178 11.62 -18.49 11.19
C VAL A 178 10.94 -19.04 9.92
N GLN A 179 11.07 -20.34 9.66
CA GLN A 179 10.42 -20.99 8.52
C GLN A 179 8.89 -20.92 8.58
N HIS A 180 8.30 -21.13 9.76
CA HIS A 180 6.85 -20.98 9.94
C HIS A 180 6.38 -19.55 9.68
N LEU A 181 7.17 -18.55 10.08
CA LEU A 181 6.86 -17.15 9.80
C LEU A 181 6.99 -16.78 8.33
N ASP A 182 8.05 -17.25 7.66
CA ASP A 182 8.19 -17.13 6.20
C ASP A 182 6.96 -17.74 5.50
N ALA A 183 6.61 -18.99 5.82
CA ALA A 183 5.45 -19.69 5.25
C ALA A 183 4.12 -18.99 5.56
N TYR A 184 3.95 -18.45 6.77
CA TYR A 184 2.75 -17.72 7.16
C TYR A 184 2.57 -16.44 6.32
N LEU A 185 3.62 -15.61 6.23
CA LEU A 185 3.57 -14.37 5.47
C LEU A 185 3.39 -14.65 3.97
N SER A 186 4.06 -15.68 3.43
CA SER A 186 3.84 -16.14 2.05
C SER A 186 2.40 -16.59 1.81
N ARG A 187 1.81 -17.35 2.73
CA ARG A 187 0.40 -17.77 2.62
C ARG A 187 -0.57 -16.60 2.68
N CYS A 188 -0.30 -15.60 3.51
CA CYS A 188 -1.10 -14.37 3.55
C CYS A 188 -1.08 -13.62 2.21
N LEU A 189 0.05 -13.66 1.49
CA LEU A 189 0.16 -13.07 0.16
C LEU A 189 -0.58 -13.90 -0.92
N GLN A 190 -0.61 -15.23 -0.77
CA GLN A 190 -1.25 -16.15 -1.73
C GLN A 190 -2.78 -16.27 -1.61
N ARG A 191 -3.36 -16.09 -0.42
CA ARG A 191 -4.82 -16.26 -0.20
C ARG A 191 -5.73 -15.41 -1.10
N GLN A 192 -5.21 -14.32 -1.67
CA GLN A 192 -5.94 -13.52 -2.65
C GLN A 192 -6.32 -14.32 -3.91
N GLU A 193 -5.57 -15.38 -4.24
CA GLU A 193 -5.77 -16.20 -5.44
C GLU A 193 -6.84 -17.30 -5.23
N ASP A 194 -6.97 -17.83 -4.00
CA ASP A 194 -7.84 -18.97 -3.68
C ASP A 194 -9.30 -18.57 -3.38
N ASP A 195 -9.52 -17.45 -2.69
CA ASP A 195 -10.88 -16.99 -2.35
C ASP A 195 -11.62 -16.51 -3.61
N ALA A 196 -10.90 -15.95 -4.59
CA ALA A 196 -11.44 -15.62 -5.91
C ALA A 196 -11.85 -16.86 -6.74
N MET A 197 -11.23 -18.02 -6.51
CA MET A 197 -11.60 -19.28 -7.17
C MET A 197 -12.76 -20.03 -6.50
N ARG A 198 -12.96 -19.86 -5.19
CA ARG A 198 -14.00 -20.58 -4.42
C ARG A 198 -15.40 -20.00 -4.61
N GLU A 199 -15.53 -18.69 -4.79
CA GLU A 199 -16.83 -18.04 -5.04
C GLU A 199 -17.39 -18.37 -6.44
N GLY A 200 -16.57 -18.88 -7.37
CA GLY A 200 -16.98 -19.18 -8.75
C GLY A 200 -17.54 -20.59 -9.01
N LYS A 201 -17.64 -21.47 -8.00
CA LYS A 201 -17.93 -22.91 -8.20
C LYS A 201 -19.19 -23.44 -7.50
N GLY A 202 -20.19 -22.60 -7.28
CA GLY A 202 -21.43 -23.00 -6.63
C GLY A 202 -22.70 -22.41 -7.22
N MET A 203 -23.02 -22.69 -8.49
CA MET A 203 -24.39 -23.00 -8.95
C MET A 203 -24.39 -23.30 -10.46
N GLN A 204 -24.76 -24.52 -10.84
CA GLN A 204 -25.27 -24.83 -12.18
C GLN A 204 -26.57 -25.62 -12.03
N SER A 205 -27.38 -25.57 -13.10
CA SER A 205 -28.79 -25.98 -13.26
C SER A 205 -29.78 -24.92 -12.74
N ASP A 206 -30.77 -24.45 -13.49
CA ASP A 206 -31.48 -25.07 -14.61
C ASP A 206 -32.04 -24.00 -15.57
N ALA A 207 -32.27 -24.41 -16.82
CA ALA A 207 -32.74 -23.59 -17.93
C ALA A 207 -34.25 -23.31 -17.85
N GLY A 208 -34.67 -22.12 -18.31
CA GLY A 208 -36.07 -21.78 -18.52
C GLY A 208 -36.25 -20.39 -19.11
N GLN A 209 -36.38 -20.30 -20.43
CA GLN A 209 -36.80 -19.11 -21.18
C GLN A 209 -38.18 -18.63 -20.70
N VAL A 210 -38.46 -17.32 -20.65
CA VAL A 210 -39.68 -16.65 -21.19
C VAL A 210 -39.52 -15.11 -21.16
N ALA A 211 -39.73 -14.50 -22.34
CA ALA A 211 -40.24 -13.17 -22.70
C ALA A 211 -40.05 -11.91 -21.82
N LEU A 212 -39.60 -10.83 -22.47
CA LEU A 212 -39.84 -9.43 -22.08
C LEU A 212 -41.33 -9.08 -22.26
N PRO A 213 -41.90 -8.27 -21.35
CA PRO A 213 -42.26 -6.92 -21.77
C PRO A 213 -41.69 -5.82 -20.85
N ARG A 214 -41.41 -4.68 -21.50
CA ARG A 214 -41.15 -3.38 -20.88
C ARG A 214 -42.38 -2.96 -20.07
N ASP A 215 -42.18 -2.49 -18.85
CA ASP A 215 -42.64 -1.16 -18.45
C ASP A 215 -41.97 -0.65 -17.17
N ASN A 216 -41.85 0.67 -17.15
CA ASN A 216 -41.07 1.49 -16.24
C ASN A 216 -41.46 1.34 -14.76
N ALA A 217 -40.46 1.13 -13.92
CA ALA A 217 -40.38 1.76 -12.60
C ALA A 217 -38.93 2.18 -12.33
N ILE A 218 -38.66 3.45 -12.61
CA ILE A 218 -37.43 4.15 -12.24
C ILE A 218 -37.37 4.19 -10.72
N SER A 219 -36.34 3.58 -10.14
CA SER A 219 -35.86 3.93 -8.80
C SER A 219 -34.58 4.75 -8.96
N PRO A 220 -34.58 6.06 -8.64
CA PRO A 220 -33.43 6.94 -8.87
C PRO A 220 -32.56 6.95 -7.61
N ASN A 221 -31.50 6.14 -7.58
CA ASN A 221 -30.19 6.47 -6.96
C ASN A 221 -29.34 5.21 -6.78
N ALA A 222 -28.58 4.88 -7.82
CA ALA A 222 -27.31 4.19 -7.65
C ALA A 222 -26.31 4.87 -8.60
N PRO A 223 -25.14 5.34 -8.12
CA PRO A 223 -24.13 5.92 -9.00
C PRO A 223 -23.64 4.83 -9.96
N ARG A 224 -23.96 4.99 -11.25
CA ARG A 224 -23.45 4.13 -12.32
C ARG A 224 -21.93 4.33 -12.40
N SER A 225 -21.17 3.37 -11.90
CA SER A 225 -19.73 3.30 -12.14
C SER A 225 -19.49 2.91 -13.59
N SER A 226 -19.01 3.84 -14.42
CA SER A 226 -18.46 3.52 -15.74
C SER A 226 -17.09 2.88 -15.55
N SER A 227 -16.94 1.61 -15.96
CA SER A 227 -15.65 0.92 -16.04
C SER A 227 -15.15 0.95 -17.49
N GLN A 228 -13.92 1.42 -17.71
CA GLN A 228 -13.27 1.44 -19.02
C GLN A 228 -12.10 0.43 -19.05
N GLY A 229 -12.04 -0.38 -20.11
CA GLY A 229 -10.93 -1.31 -20.33
C GLY A 229 -9.66 -0.60 -20.80
N ILE A 230 -8.51 -1.08 -20.37
CA ILE A 230 -7.18 -0.62 -20.78
C ILE A 230 -6.28 -1.81 -21.10
N SER A 231 -5.27 -1.62 -21.94
CA SER A 231 -4.36 -2.68 -22.40
C SER A 231 -2.92 -2.55 -21.87
N ASN A 232 -2.62 -1.49 -21.13
CA ASN A 232 -1.30 -1.15 -20.60
C ASN A 232 -1.25 -1.06 -19.06
N ALA A 233 -2.11 -1.80 -18.35
CA ALA A 233 -2.20 -1.80 -16.89
C ALA A 233 -0.89 -2.20 -16.19
N GLY A 234 0.00 -2.88 -16.92
CA GLY A 234 1.34 -3.22 -16.49
C GLY A 234 2.24 -2.03 -16.18
N LEU A 235 1.94 -0.83 -16.69
CA LEU A 235 2.62 0.42 -16.31
C LEU A 235 2.60 0.67 -14.80
N LEU A 236 1.58 0.18 -14.08
CA LEU A 236 1.52 0.29 -12.62
C LEU A 236 2.66 -0.41 -11.90
N LEU A 237 3.29 -1.42 -12.52
CA LEU A 237 4.48 -2.07 -11.95
C LEU A 237 5.66 -1.09 -11.85
N LEU A 238 5.70 -0.11 -12.76
CA LEU A 238 6.75 0.89 -12.86
C LEU A 238 6.36 2.24 -12.23
N TRP A 239 5.13 2.40 -11.76
CA TRP A 239 4.60 3.66 -11.19
C TRP A 239 5.57 4.38 -10.22
N PRO A 240 6.23 3.69 -9.25
CA PRO A 240 7.11 4.35 -8.29
C PRO A 240 8.39 4.91 -8.93
N LEU A 241 8.75 4.40 -10.11
CA LEU A 241 9.96 4.75 -10.84
C LEU A 241 9.67 5.77 -11.96
N LEU A 242 8.41 6.02 -12.29
CA LEU A 242 8.04 6.99 -13.33
C LEU A 242 8.54 8.42 -13.06
N PRO A 243 8.55 8.94 -11.80
CA PRO A 243 9.16 10.25 -11.54
C PRO A 243 10.63 10.30 -11.94
N GLN A 244 11.38 9.21 -11.73
CA GLN A 244 12.78 9.13 -12.16
C GLN A 244 12.91 9.18 -13.69
N LEU A 245 12.04 8.46 -14.41
CA LEU A 245 11.99 8.53 -15.87
C LEU A 245 11.67 9.97 -16.34
N PHE A 246 10.66 10.61 -15.76
CA PHE A 246 10.28 11.97 -16.15
C PHE A 246 11.36 13.00 -15.85
N SER A 247 12.09 12.86 -14.74
CA SER A 247 13.24 13.72 -14.44
C SER A 247 14.39 13.50 -15.43
N GLN A 248 14.64 12.26 -15.87
CA GLN A 248 15.65 11.99 -16.91
C GLN A 248 15.28 12.58 -18.28
N LEU A 249 13.99 12.71 -18.57
CA LEU A 249 13.48 13.35 -19.78
C LEU A 249 13.37 14.88 -19.65
N SER A 250 13.81 15.45 -18.51
CA SER A 250 13.68 16.88 -18.17
C SER A 250 12.23 17.38 -18.21
N LEU A 251 11.27 16.51 -17.89
CA LEU A 251 9.84 16.84 -17.83
C LEU A 251 9.39 17.13 -16.39
N TRP A 252 10.19 16.75 -15.40
CA TRP A 252 9.82 16.72 -13.99
C TRP A 252 10.93 17.24 -13.08
N GLU A 253 10.64 18.31 -12.34
CA GLU A 253 11.54 18.99 -11.40
C GLU A 253 10.75 19.36 -10.13
N GLU A 254 11.40 19.35 -8.96
CA GLU A 254 10.79 19.77 -7.68
C GLU A 254 9.42 19.13 -7.39
N GLU A 255 9.27 17.84 -7.69
CA GLU A 255 8.02 17.07 -7.48
C GLU A 255 6.82 17.52 -8.33
N GLN A 256 7.06 18.20 -9.45
CA GLN A 256 6.02 18.64 -10.38
C GLN A 256 6.47 18.62 -11.86
N PHE A 257 5.50 18.60 -12.78
CA PHE A 257 5.78 18.79 -14.21
C PHE A 257 6.16 20.24 -14.50
N VAL A 258 7.23 20.45 -15.29
CA VAL A 258 7.74 21.80 -15.60
C VAL A 258 6.77 22.64 -16.46
N SER A 259 5.87 21.97 -17.18
CA SER A 259 4.78 22.62 -17.94
C SER A 259 3.67 21.63 -18.29
N ASP A 260 2.52 22.12 -18.74
CA ASP A 260 1.45 21.27 -19.28
C ASP A 260 1.87 20.55 -20.57
N ALA A 261 2.73 21.17 -21.38
CA ALA A 261 3.34 20.50 -22.54
C ALA A 261 4.21 19.32 -22.09
N ALA A 262 5.01 19.49 -21.04
CA ALA A 262 5.85 18.43 -20.47
C ALA A 262 5.00 17.29 -19.88
N ARG A 263 3.85 17.61 -19.28
CA ARG A 263 2.89 16.63 -18.78
C ARG A 263 2.29 15.78 -19.90
N TRP A 264 1.93 16.39 -21.03
CA TRP A 264 1.47 15.64 -22.21
C TRP A 264 2.60 14.85 -22.88
N GLN A 265 3.83 15.39 -22.91
CA GLN A 265 4.99 14.61 -23.36
C GLN A 265 5.23 13.37 -22.49
N ALA A 266 5.00 13.46 -21.17
CA ALA A 266 5.06 12.29 -20.29
C ALA A 266 3.95 11.27 -20.62
N VAL A 267 2.73 11.71 -20.94
CA VAL A 267 1.64 10.83 -21.39
C VAL A 267 2.03 10.03 -22.65
N TYR A 268 2.64 10.68 -23.64
CA TYR A 268 3.14 9.98 -24.85
C TYR A 268 4.40 9.16 -24.57
N GLY A 269 5.26 9.60 -23.66
CA GLY A 269 6.44 8.87 -23.20
C GLY A 269 6.08 7.53 -22.56
N LEU A 270 5.01 7.48 -21.76
CA LEU A 270 4.48 6.24 -21.21
C LEU A 270 3.93 5.31 -22.30
N ASP A 271 3.35 5.85 -23.38
CA ASP A 271 2.90 5.03 -24.50
C ASP A 271 4.09 4.39 -25.23
N ARG A 272 5.13 5.19 -25.56
CA ARG A 272 6.40 4.72 -26.15
C ARG A 272 7.10 3.68 -25.26
N LEU A 273 7.05 3.87 -23.93
CA LEU A 273 7.60 2.92 -22.97
C LEU A 273 6.95 1.54 -23.11
N VAL A 274 5.63 1.48 -23.29
CA VAL A 274 4.86 0.23 -23.39
C VAL A 274 4.90 -0.38 -24.79
N TRP A 275 4.76 0.43 -25.83
CA TRP A 275 4.49 -0.06 -27.19
C TRP A 275 5.67 0.04 -28.14
N GLY A 276 6.74 0.75 -27.77
CA GLY A 276 7.80 1.05 -28.72
C GLY A 276 7.36 2.09 -29.75
N GLU A 277 7.85 1.99 -30.98
CA GLU A 277 7.66 3.00 -32.04
C GLU A 277 6.29 2.96 -32.73
N VAL A 278 5.23 2.61 -31.99
CA VAL A 278 3.86 2.59 -32.49
C VAL A 278 3.20 3.93 -32.19
N SER A 279 2.48 4.50 -33.16
CA SER A 279 1.71 5.72 -32.93
C SER A 279 0.66 5.51 -31.83
N PRO A 280 0.55 6.44 -30.87
CA PRO A 280 -0.40 6.30 -29.77
C PRO A 280 -1.85 6.37 -30.28
N THR A 281 -2.72 5.53 -29.73
CA THR A 281 -4.18 5.64 -29.90
C THR A 281 -4.80 6.19 -28.62
N GLU A 282 -5.90 6.93 -28.72
CA GLU A 282 -6.54 7.58 -27.55
C GLU A 282 -6.88 6.58 -26.42
N GLU A 283 -7.31 5.37 -26.80
CA GLU A 283 -7.62 4.29 -25.86
C GLU A 283 -6.42 3.87 -25.00
N ARG A 284 -5.20 3.88 -25.56
CA ARG A 284 -3.97 3.53 -24.83
C ARG A 284 -3.55 4.62 -23.85
N LEU A 285 -3.92 5.86 -24.14
CA LEU A 285 -3.53 7.01 -23.34
C LEU A 285 -4.37 7.19 -22.07
N THR A 286 -5.48 6.46 -21.93
CA THR A 286 -6.39 6.63 -20.77
C THR A 286 -5.65 6.42 -19.44
N LEU A 287 -4.87 5.34 -19.29
CA LEU A 287 -4.07 5.12 -18.08
C LEU A 287 -2.93 6.14 -17.96
N ASN A 288 -2.28 6.48 -19.08
CA ASN A 288 -1.15 7.40 -19.08
C ASN A 288 -1.58 8.80 -18.59
N GLN A 289 -2.77 9.26 -19.02
CA GLN A 289 -3.37 10.52 -18.56
C GLN A 289 -3.62 10.50 -17.06
N VAL A 290 -4.19 9.40 -16.53
CA VAL A 290 -4.42 9.23 -15.09
C VAL A 290 -3.10 9.31 -14.32
N LEU A 291 -2.05 8.61 -14.79
CA LEU A 291 -0.73 8.59 -14.14
C LEU A 291 -0.03 9.95 -14.17
N CYS A 292 -0.22 10.73 -15.24
CA CYS A 292 0.33 12.09 -15.36
C CYS A 292 -0.59 13.17 -14.75
N GLY A 293 -1.72 12.81 -14.15
CA GLY A 293 -2.66 13.76 -13.55
C GLY A 293 -3.37 14.67 -14.57
N VAL A 294 -3.57 14.19 -15.80
CA VAL A 294 -4.38 14.82 -16.85
C VAL A 294 -5.82 14.36 -16.70
N SER A 295 -6.79 15.28 -16.86
CA SER A 295 -8.21 14.91 -16.82
C SER A 295 -8.57 14.02 -18.02
N CYS A 296 -9.19 12.87 -17.78
CA CYS A 296 -9.69 12.00 -18.86
C CYS A 296 -10.76 12.65 -19.75
N SER A 297 -11.29 13.82 -19.35
CA SER A 297 -12.22 14.63 -20.13
C SER A 297 -11.55 15.73 -20.98
N ALA A 298 -10.22 15.87 -20.87
CA ALA A 298 -9.47 16.86 -21.65
C ALA A 298 -9.34 16.38 -23.10
N SER A 299 -9.51 17.31 -24.07
CA SER A 299 -9.22 17.01 -25.47
C SER A 299 -7.76 16.57 -25.59
N VAL A 300 -7.54 15.38 -26.16
CA VAL A 300 -6.18 14.87 -26.41
C VAL A 300 -5.54 15.78 -27.47
N PRO A 301 -4.46 16.50 -27.16
CA PRO A 301 -3.77 17.31 -28.16
C PRO A 301 -3.16 16.39 -29.22
N PRO A 302 -2.87 16.89 -30.43
CA PRO A 302 -2.06 16.12 -31.38
C PRO A 302 -0.72 15.77 -30.72
N PRO A 303 -0.22 14.53 -30.92
CA PRO A 303 0.98 14.07 -30.23
C PRO A 303 2.16 14.99 -30.55
N ALA A 304 2.68 15.65 -29.52
CA ALA A 304 3.96 16.35 -29.62
C ALA A 304 5.04 15.27 -29.79
N PRO A 305 5.77 15.25 -30.92
CA PRO A 305 6.72 14.17 -31.19
C PRO A 305 7.84 14.18 -30.15
N LEU A 306 8.05 13.06 -29.47
CA LEU A 306 9.24 12.84 -28.65
C LEU A 306 10.47 12.88 -29.57
N SER A 307 11.49 13.65 -29.19
CA SER A 307 12.75 13.68 -29.94
C SER A 307 13.39 12.27 -29.97
N LEU A 308 14.19 11.97 -30.99
CA LEU A 308 14.91 10.68 -31.07
C LEU A 308 15.75 10.42 -29.81
N LEU A 309 16.34 11.46 -29.24
CA LEU A 309 17.07 11.39 -27.99
C LEU A 309 16.19 10.94 -26.83
N GLN A 310 15.00 11.53 -26.66
CA GLN A 310 14.06 11.14 -25.61
C GLN A 310 13.53 9.71 -25.79
N GLN A 311 13.31 9.28 -27.04
CA GLN A 311 12.90 7.91 -27.33
C GLN A 311 13.98 6.91 -26.91
N GLN A 312 15.25 7.21 -27.21
CA GLN A 312 16.38 6.39 -26.78
C GLN A 312 16.53 6.39 -25.25
N GLN A 313 16.37 7.54 -24.59
CA GLN A 313 16.41 7.63 -23.12
C GLN A 313 15.34 6.74 -22.45
N ILE A 314 14.13 6.65 -23.04
CA ILE A 314 13.06 5.77 -22.55
C ILE A 314 13.48 4.29 -22.67
N ASP A 315 14.06 3.90 -23.80
CA ASP A 315 14.52 2.52 -24.05
C ASP A 315 15.67 2.14 -23.11
N ASP A 316 16.68 3.01 -22.99
CA ASP A 316 17.83 2.80 -22.11
C ASP A 316 17.41 2.73 -20.63
N TRP A 317 16.45 3.56 -20.24
CA TRP A 317 15.89 3.52 -18.89
C TRP A 317 15.19 2.20 -18.62
N LEU A 318 14.33 1.72 -19.55
CA LEU A 318 13.63 0.46 -19.38
C LEU A 318 14.62 -0.73 -19.32
N ALA A 319 15.70 -0.69 -20.11
CA ALA A 319 16.74 -1.71 -20.07
C ALA A 319 17.46 -1.72 -18.72
N SER A 320 17.81 -0.53 -18.20
CA SER A 320 18.46 -0.36 -16.90
C SER A 320 17.59 -0.88 -15.76
N ILE A 321 16.29 -0.55 -15.76
CA ILE A 321 15.33 -1.07 -14.79
C ILE A 321 15.19 -2.60 -14.91
N GLY A 322 15.17 -3.15 -16.13
CA GLY A 322 15.16 -4.60 -16.36
C GLY A 322 16.33 -5.34 -15.73
N GLN A 323 17.51 -4.72 -15.66
CA GLN A 323 18.68 -5.30 -14.97
C GLN A 323 18.56 -5.26 -13.45
N GLN A 324 17.80 -4.30 -12.90
CA GLN A 324 17.63 -4.12 -11.46
C GLN A 324 16.48 -4.97 -10.90
N LEU A 325 15.46 -5.27 -11.71
CA LEU A 325 14.26 -5.98 -11.25
C LEU A 325 14.47 -7.52 -11.25
N PRO A 326 14.21 -8.20 -10.11
CA PRO A 326 14.33 -9.65 -10.00
C PRO A 326 13.44 -10.38 -11.03
N GLY A 327 14.06 -11.22 -11.84
CA GLY A 327 13.37 -11.99 -12.88
C GLY A 327 13.31 -11.31 -14.24
N TRP A 328 13.75 -10.05 -14.37
CA TRP A 328 13.76 -9.32 -15.65
C TRP A 328 15.14 -9.29 -16.29
N GLN A 329 16.20 -9.70 -15.59
CA GLN A 329 17.59 -9.47 -16.02
C GLN A 329 17.98 -10.13 -17.35
N LYS A 330 17.28 -11.21 -17.74
CA LYS A 330 17.52 -11.96 -18.98
C LYS A 330 16.54 -11.62 -20.10
N LEU A 331 15.59 -10.72 -19.85
CA LEU A 331 14.53 -10.38 -20.78
C LEU A 331 14.96 -9.23 -21.70
N SER A 332 14.58 -9.31 -22.97
CA SER A 332 14.74 -8.18 -23.88
C SER A 332 13.75 -7.06 -23.53
N LEU A 333 13.98 -5.84 -24.06
CA LEU A 333 13.02 -4.74 -23.94
C LEU A 333 11.63 -5.13 -24.47
N THR A 334 11.59 -5.88 -25.56
CA THR A 334 10.34 -6.38 -26.15
C THR A 334 9.64 -7.37 -25.21
N ASP A 335 10.38 -8.27 -24.57
CA ASP A 335 9.82 -9.23 -23.62
C ASP A 335 9.27 -8.52 -22.38
N ILE A 336 9.99 -7.52 -21.86
CA ILE A 336 9.53 -6.71 -20.74
C ILE A 336 8.21 -6.02 -21.09
N ARG A 337 8.13 -5.43 -22.28
CA ARG A 337 6.91 -4.80 -22.79
C ARG A 337 5.75 -5.77 -22.88
N GLN A 338 5.92 -6.89 -23.58
CA GLN A 338 4.84 -7.83 -23.86
C GLN A 338 4.38 -8.60 -22.61
N LEU A 339 5.32 -9.06 -21.79
CA LEU A 339 5.00 -9.92 -20.65
C LEU A 339 4.52 -9.13 -19.43
N PHE A 340 4.99 -7.89 -19.27
CA PHE A 340 4.74 -7.11 -18.05
C PHE A 340 3.93 -5.85 -18.30
N LEU A 341 4.25 -5.06 -19.34
CA LEU A 341 3.64 -3.73 -19.51
C LEU A 341 2.32 -3.77 -20.29
N GLN A 342 2.23 -4.60 -21.33
CA GLN A 342 1.05 -4.78 -22.20
C GLN A 342 0.04 -5.75 -21.58
N ARG A 343 -0.46 -5.40 -20.39
CA ARG A 343 -1.43 -6.20 -19.65
C ARG A 343 -2.79 -5.52 -19.62
N ALA A 344 -3.84 -6.30 -19.88
CA ALA A 344 -5.21 -5.83 -19.77
C ALA A 344 -5.57 -5.48 -18.31
N GLY A 345 -6.39 -4.44 -18.15
CA GLY A 345 -6.96 -4.02 -16.88
C GLY A 345 -8.23 -3.21 -17.07
N LYS A 346 -8.87 -2.79 -15.96
CA LYS A 346 -10.05 -1.93 -15.99
C LYS A 346 -9.89 -0.76 -15.03
N ILE A 347 -10.18 0.45 -15.50
CA ILE A 347 -10.27 1.65 -14.67
C ILE A 347 -11.75 1.87 -14.33
N SER A 348 -12.09 2.03 -13.06
CA SER A 348 -13.46 2.34 -12.62
C SER A 348 -13.49 3.64 -11.84
N THR A 349 -14.40 4.54 -12.21
CA THR A 349 -14.66 5.78 -11.49
C THR A 349 -15.86 5.58 -10.57
N GLN A 350 -15.63 5.31 -9.28
CA GLN A 350 -16.71 5.20 -8.29
C GLN A 350 -16.51 6.23 -7.18
N GLY A 351 -17.45 7.18 -7.07
CA GLY A 351 -17.52 8.19 -6.02
C GLY A 351 -16.72 9.48 -6.31
N GLN A 352 -17.39 10.63 -6.22
CA GLN A 352 -16.89 11.96 -6.58
C GLN A 352 -15.60 12.37 -5.84
N SER A 353 -14.48 12.30 -6.53
CA SER A 353 -13.49 13.37 -6.64
C SER A 353 -12.43 12.92 -7.66
N LEU A 354 -12.47 13.48 -8.87
CA LEU A 354 -11.30 13.53 -9.74
C LEU A 354 -10.28 14.44 -9.04
N LYS A 355 -9.50 13.87 -8.12
CA LYS A 355 -8.26 14.50 -7.70
C LYS A 355 -7.19 14.00 -8.66
N SER A 356 -6.71 14.92 -9.49
CA SER A 356 -5.44 14.77 -10.18
C SER A 356 -4.39 14.46 -9.12
N VAL A 357 -3.71 13.34 -9.31
CA VAL A 357 -2.75 12.85 -8.34
C VAL A 357 -1.44 12.61 -9.08
N CYS A 358 -0.63 13.65 -9.12
CA CYS A 358 0.80 13.45 -8.94
C CYS A 358 1.00 13.11 -7.45
N GLY A 359 1.35 11.86 -7.15
CA GLY A 359 1.81 11.45 -5.80
C GLY A 359 1.07 10.34 -5.04
N ARG A 360 0.00 9.73 -5.58
CA ARG A 360 -0.69 8.53 -5.00
C ARG A 360 -1.34 7.67 -6.09
N ASN A 361 -0.80 6.47 -6.25
CA ASN A 361 -1.44 5.20 -6.64
C ASN A 361 -2.84 5.28 -7.33
N PRO A 362 -2.93 5.05 -8.65
CA PRO A 362 -4.21 4.73 -9.28
C PRO A 362 -4.62 3.29 -8.92
N MET A 363 -5.80 3.16 -8.35
CA MET A 363 -6.55 1.89 -8.29
C MET A 363 -6.88 1.44 -9.71
N ILE A 364 -6.24 0.37 -10.19
CA ILE A 364 -6.73 -0.43 -11.31
C ILE A 364 -7.19 -1.76 -10.73
N SER A 365 -8.50 -2.02 -10.80
CA SER A 365 -9.07 -3.32 -10.45
C SER A 365 -8.70 -4.33 -11.55
N TYR A 366 -7.99 -5.39 -11.16
CA TYR A 366 -7.79 -6.57 -12.00
C TYR A 366 -9.04 -7.46 -11.91
N SER A 367 -9.77 -7.58 -13.03
CA SER A 367 -10.76 -8.65 -13.24
C SER A 367 -10.53 -9.26 -14.62
N GLU A 368 -10.18 -10.56 -14.61
CA GLU A 368 -10.37 -11.57 -15.67
C GLU A 368 -9.60 -11.42 -16.99
N ILE A 369 -8.59 -12.29 -17.20
CA ILE A 369 -8.40 -13.02 -18.47
C ILE A 369 -7.99 -14.45 -18.12
N GLY A 370 -8.95 -15.37 -18.28
CA GLY A 370 -8.71 -16.80 -18.41
C GLY A 370 -8.20 -17.15 -19.81
N ARG A 371 -7.46 -18.26 -19.89
CA ARG A 371 -6.88 -18.83 -21.11
C ARG A 371 -7.95 -19.21 -22.14
N GLY A 372 -7.58 -19.13 -23.41
CA GLY A 372 -8.27 -19.78 -24.53
C GLY A 372 -7.40 -19.87 -25.78
N GLN A 373 -6.72 -21.02 -25.89
CA GLN A 373 -5.94 -21.59 -27.00
C GLN A 373 -4.55 -21.01 -27.30
#